data_AF-Q9ZV84-F1
#
_entry.id   AF-Q9ZV84-F1
#
_cell.length_a   1.000
_cell.length_b   1.000
_cell.length_c   1.000
_cell.angle_alpha   90.00
_cell.angle_beta   90.00
_cell.angle_gamma   90.00
#
_symmetry.space_group_name_H-M   'P 1'
#
loop_
_entity.id
_entity.type
_entity.pdbx_description
1 polymer ?
#
loop_
_entity_poly.entity_id
_entity_poly.type
_entity_poly.pdbx_seq_one_letter_code
_entity_poly.pdbx_strand_id
1 'polypeptide(L)'
;TYVSTVKAKRYPITGFQWHPEKNAFEWGSSAIPHSEDAIQVTQHAASYLVSEARKSLNRPESQKVLSNLIYNYKPTYCGYAGRGYDEVYIFTQPRSRF
;
A
#
# COMPACT_ATOMS: atom_id res chain seq x y z
N THR A 1 -15.90 -22.50 -2.88
CA THR A 1 -14.56 -22.35 -2.28
C THR A 1 -13.74 -21.40 -3.14
N TYR A 2 -13.00 -20.47 -2.54
CA TYR A 2 -12.11 -19.55 -3.25
C TYR A 2 -10.79 -19.39 -2.49
N VAL A 3 -9.78 -18.80 -3.14
CA VAL A 3 -8.44 -18.55 -2.56
C VAL A 3 -8.36 -17.10 -2.09
N SER A 4 -8.06 -16.87 -0.81
CA SER A 4 -7.99 -15.51 -0.22
C SER A 4 -6.56 -14.99 0.00
N THR A 5 -5.58 -15.88 0.17
CA THR A 5 -4.17 -15.55 0.38
C THR A 5 -3.29 -16.59 -0.28
N VAL A 6 -2.23 -16.15 -0.96
CA VAL A 6 -1.24 -17.03 -1.59
C VAL A 6 0.18 -16.60 -1.28
N LYS A 7 1.09 -17.57 -1.17
CA LYS A 7 2.53 -17.35 -1.08
C LYS A 7 3.25 -18.32 -2.02
N ALA A 8 4.12 -17.80 -2.86
CA ALA A 8 4.94 -18.63 -3.74
C ALA A 8 5.95 -19.45 -2.92
N LYS A 9 6.17 -20.71 -3.30
CA LYS A 9 7.06 -21.63 -2.58
C LYS A 9 8.55 -21.27 -2.71
N ARG A 10 8.95 -20.75 -3.86
CA ARG A 10 10.37 -20.52 -4.22
C ARG A 10 10.73 -19.05 -4.44
N TYR A 11 9.74 -18.18 -4.54
CA TYR A 11 9.92 -16.76 -4.83
C TYR A 11 9.27 -15.92 -3.71
N PRO A 12 9.81 -14.73 -3.38
CA PRO A 12 9.25 -13.86 -2.35
C PRO A 12 8.01 -13.10 -2.87
N ILE A 13 7.02 -13.84 -3.38
CA ILE A 13 5.77 -13.31 -3.92
C ILE A 13 4.64 -13.73 -2.98
N THR A 14 3.92 -12.75 -2.44
CA THR A 14 2.75 -12.93 -1.58
C THR A 14 1.60 -12.12 -2.15
N GLY A 15 0.39 -12.68 -2.18
CA GLY A 15 -0.80 -12.02 -2.72
C GLY A 15 -1.98 -12.20 -1.78
N PHE A 16 -2.81 -11.15 -1.70
CA PHE A 16 -4.03 -11.10 -0.89
C PHE A 16 -5.20 -10.75 -1.79
N GLN A 17 -6.31 -11.47 -1.66
CA GLN A 17 -7.58 -11.11 -2.29
C GLN A 17 -8.32 -10.00 -1.52
N TRP A 18 -8.03 -9.88 -0.23
CA TRP A 18 -8.55 -8.90 0.70
C TRP A 18 -7.60 -7.70 0.81
N HIS A 19 -8.06 -6.63 1.47
CA HIS A 19 -7.38 -5.35 1.56
C HIS A 19 -6.79 -5.12 2.96
N PRO A 20 -5.54 -5.55 3.23
CA PRO A 20 -4.92 -5.38 4.55
C PRO A 20 -4.74 -3.92 4.95
N GLU A 21 -4.67 -2.99 4.01
CA GLU A 21 -4.46 -1.56 4.27
C GLU A 21 -5.69 -0.87 4.85
N LYS A 22 -6.89 -1.31 4.46
CA LYS A 22 -8.13 -0.56 4.74
C LYS A 22 -8.46 -0.45 6.21
N ASN A 23 -8.19 -1.51 6.99
CA ASN A 23 -8.59 -1.58 8.40
C ASN A 23 -8.06 -0.39 9.22
N ALA A 24 -6.87 0.10 8.92
CA ALA A 24 -6.24 1.18 9.68
C ALA A 24 -6.42 2.58 9.05
N PHE A 25 -6.73 2.66 7.76
CA PHE A 25 -6.55 3.90 6.99
C PHE A 25 -7.79 4.37 6.22
N GLU A 26 -8.83 3.56 6.08
CA GLU A 26 -9.98 3.88 5.21
C GLU A 26 -11.31 3.83 5.96
N TRP A 27 -12.06 4.94 5.99
CA TRP A 27 -13.27 5.10 6.79
C TRP A 27 -14.56 5.22 5.95
N GLY A 28 -14.44 5.21 4.63
CA GLY A 28 -15.56 5.40 3.71
C GLY A 28 -16.64 4.31 3.70
N SER A 29 -16.51 3.23 4.50
CA SER A 29 -17.49 2.15 4.58
C SER A 29 -17.54 1.49 5.96
N SER A 30 -18.74 1.29 6.49
CA SER A 30 -18.96 0.56 7.76
C SER A 30 -18.66 -0.94 7.69
N ALA A 31 -18.45 -1.48 6.49
CA ALA A 31 -18.05 -2.88 6.30
C ALA A 31 -16.55 -3.10 6.51
N ILE A 32 -15.74 -2.03 6.62
CA ILE A 32 -14.32 -2.12 6.89
C ILE A 32 -14.13 -2.40 8.39
N PRO A 33 -13.40 -3.47 8.78
CA PRO A 33 -13.22 -3.79 10.18
C PRO A 33 -12.16 -2.87 10.81
N HIS A 34 -12.53 -2.22 11.91
CA HIS A 34 -11.68 -1.32 12.69
C HIS A 34 -11.44 -1.80 14.13
N SER A 35 -11.66 -3.09 14.40
CA SER A 35 -11.33 -3.68 15.70
C SER A 35 -9.82 -3.74 15.93
N GLU A 36 -9.38 -3.84 17.18
CA GLU A 36 -7.96 -3.98 17.53
C GLU A 36 -7.29 -5.12 16.75
N ASP A 37 -7.93 -6.29 16.67
CA ASP A 37 -7.44 -7.43 15.89
C ASP A 37 -7.27 -7.08 14.40
N ALA A 38 -8.22 -6.34 13.82
CA ALA A 38 -8.15 -5.93 12.41
C ALA A 38 -6.96 -4.98 12.15
N ILE A 39 -6.67 -4.09 13.10
CA ILE A 39 -5.48 -3.22 13.05
C ILE A 39 -4.20 -4.04 13.16
N GLN A 40 -4.15 -5.02 14.06
CA GLN A 40 -3.00 -5.92 14.20
C GLN A 40 -2.74 -6.69 12.90
N VAL A 41 -3.78 -7.13 12.18
CA VAL A 41 -3.64 -7.77 10.86
C VAL A 41 -2.94 -6.85 9.85
N THR A 42 -3.33 -5.57 9.76
CA THR A 42 -2.66 -4.57 8.90
C THR A 42 -1.18 -4.46 9.25
N GLN A 43 -0.89 -4.31 10.55
CA GLN A 43 0.48 -4.17 11.04
C GLN A 43 1.33 -5.42 10.73
N HIS A 44 0.78 -6.62 10.90
CA HIS A 44 1.49 -7.87 10.60
C HIS A 44 1.78 -8.02 9.10
N ALA A 45 0.80 -7.72 8.23
CA ALA A 45 1.00 -7.78 6.78
C ALA A 45 2.09 -6.79 6.33
N ALA A 46 2.05 -5.55 6.81
CA ALA A 46 3.06 -4.53 6.51
C ALA A 46 4.44 -4.91 7.05
N SER A 47 4.53 -5.39 8.29
CA SER A 47 5.79 -5.81 8.92
C SER A 47 6.44 -6.97 8.18
N TYR A 48 5.64 -7.93 7.71
CA TYR A 48 6.11 -9.02 6.88
C TYR A 48 6.65 -8.54 5.53
N LEU A 49 5.91 -7.67 4.82
CA LEU A 49 6.38 -7.12 3.55
C LEU A 49 7.73 -6.40 3.70
N VAL A 50 7.86 -5.56 4.72
CA VAL A 50 9.11 -4.83 4.99
C VAL A 50 10.24 -5.78 5.39
N SER A 51 9.96 -6.85 6.15
CA SER A 51 10.99 -7.84 6.51
C SER A 51 11.50 -8.62 5.30
N GLU A 52 10.64 -8.94 4.33
CA GLU A 52 11.07 -9.52 3.05
C GLU A 52 11.88 -8.51 2.22
N ALA A 53 11.45 -7.24 2.15
CA ALA A 53 12.17 -6.20 1.41
C ALA A 53 13.60 -5.96 1.94
N ARG A 54 13.82 -6.06 3.27
CA ARG A 54 15.14 -5.93 3.91
C ARG A 54 16.16 -6.99 3.47
N LYS A 55 15.71 -8.13 2.93
CA LYS A 55 16.59 -9.16 2.38
C LYS A 55 17.21 -8.76 1.04
N SER A 56 16.68 -7.72 0.39
CA SER A 56 17.23 -7.19 -0.85
C SER A 56 18.54 -6.43 -0.62
N LEU A 57 19.50 -6.64 -1.51
CA LEU A 57 20.77 -5.91 -1.56
C LEU A 57 20.67 -4.60 -2.36
N ASN A 58 19.49 -4.21 -2.85
CA ASN A 58 19.32 -2.99 -3.65
C ASN A 58 19.67 -1.74 -2.82
N ARG A 59 20.63 -0.94 -3.28
CA ARG A 59 21.09 0.31 -2.65
C ARG A 59 21.21 1.42 -3.71
N PRO A 60 20.10 2.08 -4.08
CA PRO A 60 20.13 3.19 -5.02
C PRO A 60 20.87 4.41 -4.46
N GLU A 61 21.38 5.25 -5.35
CA GLU A 61 22.06 6.50 -4.99
C GLU A 61 21.11 7.43 -4.20
N SER A 62 21.63 8.02 -3.11
CA SER A 62 20.84 8.85 -2.19
C SER A 62 20.11 9.99 -2.89
N GLN A 63 20.74 10.67 -3.85
CA GLN A 63 20.10 11.79 -4.56
C GLN A 63 18.92 11.32 -5.41
N LYS A 64 19.05 10.13 -6.03
CA LYS A 64 17.96 9.50 -6.78
C LYS A 64 16.83 9.04 -5.86
N VAL A 65 17.14 8.56 -4.65
CA VAL A 65 16.11 8.23 -3.65
C VAL A 65 15.32 9.48 -3.30
N LEU A 66 16.00 10.55 -2.87
CA LEU A 66 15.35 11.78 -2.42
C LEU A 66 14.42 12.39 -3.47
N SER A 67 14.80 12.36 -4.75
CA SER A 67 13.95 12.87 -5.83
C SER A 67 12.75 11.97 -6.20
N ASN A 68 12.70 10.72 -5.70
CA ASN A 68 11.65 9.74 -6.01
C ASN A 68 10.78 9.34 -4.80
N LEU A 69 11.00 9.91 -3.62
CA LEU A 69 10.16 9.63 -2.45
C LEU A 69 8.73 10.17 -2.61
N ILE A 70 7.75 9.48 -2.00
CA ILE A 70 6.34 9.90 -2.00
C ILE A 70 6.11 11.27 -1.35
N TYR A 71 7.05 11.71 -0.49
CA TYR A 71 7.04 13.03 0.15
C TYR A 71 7.10 14.20 -0.83
N ASN A 72 7.54 13.96 -2.07
CA ASN A 72 7.55 14.98 -3.12
C ASN A 72 6.16 15.27 -3.71
N TYR A 73 5.13 14.56 -3.26
CA TYR A 73 3.77 14.66 -3.77
C TYR A 73 2.79 15.00 -2.66
N LYS A 74 1.65 15.60 -3.04
CA LYS A 74 0.57 15.92 -2.11
C LYS A 74 -0.64 15.04 -2.42
N PRO A 75 -1.24 14.39 -1.42
CA PRO A 75 -2.49 13.67 -1.62
C PRO A 75 -3.64 14.66 -1.82
N THR A 76 -4.70 14.18 -2.46
CA THR A 76 -5.99 14.87 -2.59
C THR A 76 -7.01 14.12 -1.74
N TYR A 77 -7.69 14.84 -0.84
CA TYR A 77 -8.80 14.27 -0.08
C TYR A 77 -9.99 13.99 -1.01
N CYS A 78 -10.41 12.74 -1.05
CA CYS A 78 -11.53 12.23 -1.86
C CYS A 78 -12.61 11.53 -1.02
N GLY A 79 -12.41 11.37 0.29
CA GLY A 79 -13.35 10.66 1.18
C GLY A 79 -14.77 11.21 1.19
N TYR A 80 -14.97 12.52 0.96
CA TYR A 80 -16.30 13.14 0.86
C TYR A 80 -17.14 12.62 -0.32
N ALA A 81 -16.51 12.06 -1.35
CA ALA A 81 -17.22 11.45 -2.47
C ALA A 81 -17.83 10.08 -2.10
N GLY A 82 -17.53 9.56 -0.91
CA GLY A 82 -18.07 8.31 -0.36
C GLY A 82 -17.76 7.07 -1.20
N ARG A 83 -16.75 7.16 -2.08
CA ARG A 83 -16.43 6.13 -3.07
C ARG A 83 -14.93 5.95 -3.15
N GLY A 84 -14.44 4.81 -2.66
CA GLY A 84 -13.06 4.37 -2.86
C GLY A 84 -12.16 4.57 -1.64
N TYR A 85 -11.26 5.55 -1.73
CA TYR A 85 -10.21 5.83 -0.76
C TYR A 85 -10.35 7.25 -0.21
N ASP A 86 -9.99 7.46 1.05
CA ASP A 86 -10.08 8.74 1.73
C ASP A 86 -9.11 9.77 1.16
N GLU A 87 -7.87 9.37 0.87
CA GLU A 87 -6.86 10.18 0.22
C GLU A 87 -6.22 9.45 -0.97
N VAL A 88 -5.98 10.16 -2.06
CA VAL A 88 -5.34 9.60 -3.26
C VAL A 88 -4.26 10.52 -3.82
N TYR A 89 -3.15 9.93 -4.29
CA TYR A 89 -2.12 10.67 -5.04
C TYR A 89 -2.44 10.64 -6.53
N ILE A 90 -2.62 11.82 -7.14
CA ILE A 90 -2.88 11.96 -8.57
C ILE A 90 -1.60 12.40 -9.27
N PHE A 91 -1.08 11.55 -10.15
CA PHE A 91 0.11 11.82 -10.95
C PHE A 91 -0.32 12.17 -12.37
N THR A 92 -0.21 13.43 -12.77
CA THR A 92 -0.35 13.82 -14.18
C THR A 92 0.94 13.44 -14.91
N GLN A 93 0.85 12.70 -16.02
CA GLN A 93 2.02 12.46 -16.87
C GLN A 93 2.72 13.79 -17.23
N PRO A 94 4.06 13.84 -17.28
CA PRO A 94 4.71 14.89 -18.05
C PRO A 94 4.29 14.70 -19.51
N ARG A 95 3.93 15.79 -20.19
CA ARG A 95 3.82 15.81 -21.67
C ARG A 95 5.03 15.07 -22.23
N SER A 96 4.83 13.98 -22.97
CA SER A 96 5.91 13.26 -23.64
C SER A 96 6.68 14.27 -24.49
N ARG A 97 7.91 14.61 -24.08
CA ARG A 97 8.86 15.21 -24.99
C ARG A 97 9.53 14.06 -25.71
N PHE A 98 8.89 13.64 -26.81
CA PHE A 98 9.64 13.18 -27.97
C PHE A 98 10.48 14.35 -28.49
#